data_AF-A0A947GNS4-F1
#
_entry.id   AF-A0A947GNS4-F1
#
_cell.length_a   1.000
_cell.length_b   1.000
_cell.length_c   1.000
_cell.angle_alpha   90.00
_cell.angle_beta   90.00
_cell.angle_gamma   90.00
#
_symmetry.space_group_name_H-M   'P 1'
#
loop_
_entity.id
_entity.type
_entity.pdbx_description
1 polymer ?
#
loop_
_entity_poly.entity_id
_entity_poly.type
_entity_poly.pdbx_seq_one_letter_code
_entity_poly.pdbx_strand_id
1 'polypeptide(L)' 'METSNILLLVISCTVSFGVGRTVMHFRRKKREKQAQERQAQALRNRPLEVESSNKSKRKRQLQQLAKESKSRQS' A
#
# COMPACT_ATOMS: atom_id res chain seq x y z
N MET A 1 -33.70 17.97 37.48
CA MET A 1 -33.03 16.66 37.27
C MET A 1 -32.90 16.28 35.79
N GLU A 2 -33.82 16.68 34.89
CA GLU A 2 -33.77 16.28 33.47
C GLU A 2 -32.56 16.82 32.69
N THR A 3 -32.16 18.07 32.94
CA THR A 3 -31.01 18.72 32.28
C THR A 3 -29.69 18.00 32.55
N SER A 4 -29.49 17.49 33.77
CA SER A 4 -28.29 16.73 34.15
C SER A 4 -28.19 15.41 33.38
N ASN A 5 -29.33 14.73 33.16
CA ASN A 5 -29.39 13.49 32.40
C ASN A 5 -29.09 13.72 30.92
N ILE A 6 -29.61 14.82 30.35
CA ILE A 6 -29.33 15.20 28.96
C ILE A 6 -27.83 15.51 28.79
N LEU A 7 -27.22 16.25 29.73
CA LEU A 7 -25.79 16.54 29.70
C LEU A 7 -24.93 15.26 29.77
N LEU A 8 -25.27 14.34 30.67
CA LEU A 8 -24.57 13.05 30.77
C LEU A 8 -24.70 12.22 29.49
N LEU A 9 -25.86 12.23 28.84
CA LEU A 9 -26.08 11.56 27.57
C LEU A 9 -25.21 12.16 26.45
N VAL A 10 -25.14 13.49 26.37
CA VAL A 10 -24.33 14.18 25.34
C VAL A 10 -22.84 13.97 25.59
N ILE A 11 -22.39 14.00 26.84
CA ILE A 11 -20.99 13.76 27.21
C ILE A 11 -20.60 12.32 26.90
N SER A 12 -21.41 11.34 27.27
CA SER A 12 -21.13 9.94 26.96
C SER A 12 -21.06 9.69 25.44
N CYS A 13 -22.00 10.28 24.68
CA CYS A 13 -22.02 10.17 23.22
C CYS A 13 -20.77 10.79 22.56
N THR A 14 -20.38 11.99 22.99
CA THR A 14 -19.19 12.68 22.47
C THR A 14 -17.89 11.95 22.80
N VAL A 15 -17.77 11.38 24.00
CA VAL A 15 -16.60 10.56 24.38
C VAL A 15 -16.54 9.28 23.54
N SER A 16 -17.64 8.53 23.40
CA SER A 16 -17.67 7.30 22.58
C SER A 16 -17.33 7.59 21.11
N PHE A 17 -17.88 8.66 20.55
CA PHE A 17 -17.62 9.06 19.17
C PHE A 17 -16.18 9.58 18.98
N GLY A 18 -15.68 10.37 19.93
CA GLY A 18 -14.32 10.91 19.93
C GLY A 18 -13.26 9.81 19.97
N VAL A 19 -13.44 8.81 20.85
CA VAL A 19 -12.52 7.65 20.94
C VAL A 19 -12.57 6.83 19.66
N GLY A 20 -13.77 6.51 19.15
CA GLY A 20 -13.91 5.75 17.90
C GLY A 20 -13.25 6.45 16.71
N ARG A 21 -13.45 7.77 16.59
CA ARG A 21 -12.87 8.58 15.50
C ARG A 21 -11.36 8.72 15.62
N THR A 22 -10.84 8.87 16.83
CA THR A 22 -9.40 8.93 17.11
C THR A 22 -8.73 7.61 16.73
N VAL A 23 -9.28 6.48 17.20
CA VAL A 23 -8.78 5.14 16.85
C VAL A 23 -8.82 4.89 15.34
N MET A 24 -9.92 5.28 14.66
CA MET A 24 -10.02 5.17 13.21
C MET A 24 -8.97 6.03 12.49
N HIS A 25 -8.69 7.25 12.95
CA HIS A 25 -7.66 8.11 12.38
C HIS A 25 -6.26 7.50 12.50
N PHE A 26 -5.91 6.93 13.67
CA PHE A 26 -4.64 6.25 13.86
C PHE A 26 -4.54 4.97 13.00
N ARG A 27 -5.63 4.20 12.87
CA ARG A 27 -5.68 3.02 11.99
C ARG A 27 -5.56 3.39 10.51
N ARG A 28 -6.19 4.48 10.08
CA ARG A 28 -6.09 5.00 8.71
C ARG A 28 -4.66 5.45 8.41
N LYS A 29 -4.03 6.19 9.32
CA LYS A 29 -2.62 6.60 9.21
C LYS A 29 -1.67 5.41 9.09
N LYS A 30 -1.94 4.32 9.83
CA LYS A 30 -1.16 3.06 9.71
C LYS A 30 -1.35 2.38 8.35
N ARG A 31 -2.57 2.36 7.80
CA ARG A 31 -2.85 1.82 6.47
C ARG A 31 -2.23 2.66 5.35
N GLU A 32 -2.26 3.98 5.47
CA GLU A 32 -1.63 4.89 4.50
C GLU A 32 -0.10 4.72 4.47
N LYS A 33 0.54 4.58 5.64
CA LYS A 33 1.96 4.25 5.73
C LYS A 33 2.29 2.89 5.09
N GLN A 34 1.52 1.86 5.38
CA GLN A 34 1.71 0.54 4.75
C GLN A 34 1.49 0.57 3.24
N ALA A 35 0.57 1.39 2.75
CA ALA A 35 0.35 1.58 1.31
C ALA A 35 1.55 2.28 0.65
N GLN A 36 2.13 3.31 1.30
CA GLN A 36 3.36 3.95 0.82
C GLN A 36 4.56 3.00 0.84
N GLU A 37 4.72 2.20 1.90
CA GLU A 37 5.81 1.20 1.97
C GLU A 37 5.67 0.13 0.88
N ARG A 38 4.44 -0.31 0.58
CA ARG A 38 4.18 -1.23 -0.54
C ARG A 38 4.47 -0.59 -1.89
N GLN A 39 4.15 0.69 -2.09
CA GLN A 39 4.49 1.41 -3.32
C GLN A 39 6.00 1.60 -3.47
N ALA A 40 6.71 1.94 -2.39
CA ALA A 40 8.16 2.07 -2.39
C ALA A 40 8.85 0.72 -2.67
N GLN A 41 8.36 -0.37 -2.09
CA GLN A 41 8.82 -1.72 -2.40
C GLN A 41 8.49 -2.13 -3.84
N ALA A 42 7.33 -1.76 -4.37
CA ALA A 42 6.94 -2.03 -5.76
C ALA A 42 7.81 -1.28 -6.78
N LEU A 43 8.26 -0.06 -6.45
CA LEU A 43 9.21 0.69 -7.27
C LEU A 43 10.61 0.08 -7.22
N ARG A 44 11.07 -0.35 -6.04
CA ARG A 44 12.40 -0.97 -5.86
C ARG A 44 12.50 -2.36 -6.49
N ASN A 45 11.44 -3.15 -6.41
CA ASN A 45 11.36 -4.48 -7.01
C ASN A 45 10.77 -4.45 -8.41
N ARG A 46 10.63 -3.28 -9.05
CA ARG A 46 10.14 -3.20 -10.43
C ARG A 46 11.14 -3.97 -11.31
N PRO A 47 10.78 -5.15 -11.85
CA PRO A 47 11.67 -5.83 -12.75
C PRO A 47 11.88 -4.91 -13.97
N LEU A 48 13.14 -4.79 -14.40
CA LEU A 48 13.55 -3.89 -15.49
C LEU A 48 12.82 -4.15 -16.81
N GLU A 49 12.21 -5.32 -16.96
CA GLU A 49 11.26 -5.59 -18.03
C GLU A 49 10.03 -6.27 -17.44
N VAL A 50 8.85 -5.83 -17.90
CA VAL A 50 7.61 -6.58 -17.68
C VAL A 50 7.82 -7.92 -18.36
N GLU A 51 8.18 -8.93 -17.57
CA GLU A 51 8.31 -10.29 -18.05
C GLU A 51 6.99 -10.65 -18.74
N SER A 52 7.04 -10.76 -20.07
CA SER A 52 5.79 -10.80 -20.82
C SER A 52 5.00 -12.04 -20.38
N SER A 53 3.72 -11.87 -20.02
CA SER A 53 2.86 -12.98 -19.61
C SER A 53 2.74 -14.09 -20.67
N ASN A 54 3.01 -13.75 -21.95
CA ASN A 54 3.06 -14.71 -23.04
C ASN A 54 4.42 -15.45 -23.08
N LYS A 55 4.38 -16.78 -22.84
CA LYS A 55 5.54 -17.68 -22.86
C LYS A 55 6.43 -17.53 -24.10
N SER A 56 5.84 -17.29 -25.27
CA SER A 56 6.56 -17.11 -26.54
C SER A 56 7.39 -15.82 -26.55
N LYS A 57 6.82 -14.71 -26.08
CA LYS A 57 7.50 -13.41 -26.01
C LYS A 57 8.59 -13.40 -24.94
N ARG A 58 8.36 -14.05 -23.79
CA ARG A 58 9.36 -14.24 -22.72
C ARG A 58 10.61 -14.97 -23.22
N LYS A 59 10.45 -16.02 -24.03
CA LYS A 59 11.57 -16.78 -24.62
C LYS A 59 12.42 -15.91 -25.55
N ARG A 60 11.78 -15.00 -26.32
CA ARG A 60 12.47 -14.08 -27.22
C ARG A 60 13.29 -13.03 -26.45
N GLN A 61 12.74 -12.46 -25.38
CA GLN A 61 13.45 -11.51 -24.51
C GLN A 61 14.70 -12.14 -23.88
N LEU A 62 14.59 -13.36 -23.35
CA LEU A 62 15.72 -14.08 -22.76
C LEU A 62 16.83 -14.38 -23.79
N GLN A 63 16.47 -14.71 -25.03
CA GLN A 63 17.44 -14.93 -26.10
C GLN A 63 18.12 -13.64 -26.55
N GLN A 64 17.40 -12.51 -26.56
CA GLN A 64 17.97 -11.19 -26.86
C GLN A 64 18.95 -10.76 -25.76
N LEU A 65 18.56 -10.86 -24.49
CA LEU A 65 19.44 -10.57 -23.36
C LEU A 65 20.72 -11.41 -23.37
N ALA A 66 20.61 -12.72 -23.67
CA ALA A 66 21.76 -13.61 -23.75
C ALA A 66 22.69 -13.31 -24.94
N LYS A 67 22.15 -12.76 -26.04
CA LYS A 67 22.94 -12.31 -27.19
C LYS A 67 23.67 -11.02 -26.89
N GLU A 68 22.99 -10.05 -26.26
CA GLU A 68 23.56 -8.75 -25.89
C GLU A 68 24.63 -8.88 -24.79
N SER A 69 24.45 -9.77 -23.81
CA SER A 69 25.47 -10.02 -22.80
C SER A 69 26.72 -10.65 -23.40
N LYS A 70 26.56 -11.55 -24.38
CA LYS A 70 27.67 -12.19 -25.10
C LYS A 70 28.40 -11.21 -26.02
N SER A 71 27.71 -10.25 -26.64
CA SER A 71 28.33 -9.22 -27.48
C SER A 71 29.05 -8.13 -26.68
N ARG A 72 28.72 -7.94 -25.39
CA ARG A 72 29.42 -6.98 -24.51
C ARG A 72 30.66 -7.57 -23.82
N GLN A 73 30.84 -8.89 -23.88
CA GLN A 73 31.98 -9.60 -23.30
C GLN A 73 33.05 -10.02 -24.34
N SER A 74 32.82 -9.73 -25.62
CA SER A 74 33.78 -9.93 -26.71
C SER A 74 34.30 -8.59 -27.21
#